data_AF-A0A091HSM8-F1
#
_entry.id   AF-A0A091HSM8-F1
#
_cell.length_a   1.000
_cell.length_b   1.000
_cell.length_c   1.000
_cell.angle_alpha   90.00
_cell.angle_beta   90.00
_cell.angle_gamma   90.00
#
_symmetry.space_group_name_H-M   'P 1'
#
loop_
_entity.id
_entity.type
_entity.pdbx_description
1 polymer ?
#
loop_
_entity_poly.entity_id
_entity_poly.type
_entity_poly.pdbx_seq_one_letter_code
_entity_poly.pdbx_strand_id
1 'polypeptide(L)'
;AAGAGPGPLFLILDDNFYYQSMRYEVYQLARKYSLSFCQIFLECPLECCLQRNRLRSHPVPDQTISLMATKIEIPDLQKNTWEQHSLILKNSDCTSENDEQIISLLATALENPVQQNEENTEQKEADRVLCAASAVHQADQSCRRLISQAMKDAKGQNVLPSEMKSLAEELNRLKAEFLEGLRQGNNLKNQMNTQNQCSDSPTSVISSFQQEVANVVNKYV
;
A
#
# COMPACT_ATOMS: atom_id res chain seq x y z
N ALA A 1 21.54 43.27 -23.65
CA ALA A 1 20.30 42.66 -23.13
C ALA A 1 20.53 41.16 -23.11
N ALA A 2 20.67 40.56 -21.93
CA ALA A 2 20.77 39.11 -21.81
C ALA A 2 19.42 38.50 -22.22
N GLY A 3 19.44 37.56 -23.17
CA GLY A 3 18.24 36.89 -23.65
C GLY A 3 17.60 36.10 -22.51
N ALA A 4 16.37 36.42 -22.17
CA ALA A 4 15.58 35.61 -21.25
C ALA A 4 15.41 34.22 -21.88
N GLY A 5 15.98 33.20 -21.24
CA GLY A 5 15.68 31.82 -21.58
C GLY A 5 14.17 31.55 -21.44
N PRO A 6 13.65 30.44 -22.00
CA PRO A 6 12.26 30.08 -21.80
C PRO A 6 11.96 29.98 -20.30
N GLY A 7 10.90 30.66 -19.87
CA GLY A 7 10.44 30.63 -18.48
C GLY A 7 10.01 29.23 -18.03
N PRO A 8 9.78 29.03 -16.73
CA PRO A 8 9.37 27.73 -16.21
C PRO A 8 8.05 27.26 -16.84
N LEU A 9 7.99 25.97 -17.18
CA LEU A 9 6.75 25.31 -17.61
C LEU A 9 5.99 24.83 -16.39
N PHE A 10 4.73 25.25 -16.26
CA PHE A 10 3.83 24.78 -15.22
C PHE A 10 2.88 23.72 -15.78
N LEU A 11 2.75 22.61 -15.04
CA LEU A 11 1.77 21.57 -15.30
C LEU A 11 0.70 21.67 -14.22
N ILE A 12 -0.52 22.07 -14.61
CA ILE A 12 -1.66 22.17 -13.69
C ILE A 12 -2.49 20.90 -13.85
N LEU A 13 -2.65 20.17 -12.75
CA LEU A 13 -3.55 19.02 -12.68
C LEU A 13 -4.85 19.48 -12.03
N ASP A 14 -5.91 19.59 -12.82
CA ASP A 14 -7.24 19.96 -12.35
C ASP A 14 -8.05 18.68 -12.08
N ASP A 15 -8.01 18.24 -10.81
CA ASP A 15 -8.78 17.11 -10.32
C ASP A 15 -9.20 17.37 -8.86
N ASN A 16 -10.17 16.61 -8.36
CA ASN A 16 -10.64 16.70 -6.98
C ASN A 16 -9.62 16.15 -5.96
N PHE A 17 -8.69 15.30 -6.40
CA PHE A 17 -7.67 14.65 -5.57
C PHE A 17 -8.22 14.16 -4.21
N TYR A 18 -9.33 13.43 -4.30
CA TYR A 18 -10.18 13.05 -3.16
C TYR A 18 -9.43 12.35 -2.02
N TYR A 19 -8.50 11.45 -2.37
CA TYR A 19 -7.66 10.73 -1.42
C TYR A 19 -6.23 11.28 -1.40
N GLN A 20 -5.60 11.26 -0.23
CA GLN A 20 -4.18 11.59 -0.03
C GLN A 20 -3.28 10.73 -0.93
N SER A 21 -3.64 9.45 -1.14
CA SER A 21 -2.88 8.55 -2.03
C SER A 21 -2.78 9.07 -3.46
N MET A 22 -3.84 9.69 -4.00
CA MET A 22 -3.86 10.27 -5.34
C MET A 22 -2.86 11.42 -5.45
N ARG A 23 -2.80 12.29 -4.43
CA ARG A 23 -1.82 13.39 -4.37
C ARG A 23 -0.39 12.87 -4.19
N TYR A 24 -0.23 11.83 -3.39
CA TYR A 24 1.07 11.21 -3.15
C TYR A 24 1.65 10.57 -4.42
N GLU A 25 0.82 10.01 -5.30
CA GLU A 25 1.28 9.53 -6.62
C GLU A 25 1.86 10.66 -7.47
N VAL A 26 1.21 11.82 -7.50
CA VAL A 26 1.74 13.00 -8.21
C VAL A 26 3.04 13.47 -7.58
N TYR A 27 3.11 13.56 -6.25
CA TYR A 27 4.35 13.90 -5.54
C TYR A 27 5.49 12.92 -5.88
N GLN A 28 5.20 11.62 -5.97
CA GLN A 28 6.20 10.61 -6.36
C GLN A 28 6.69 10.80 -7.79
N LEU A 29 5.82 11.21 -8.72
CA LEU A 29 6.22 11.56 -10.08
C LEU A 29 7.10 12.81 -10.08
N ALA A 30 6.71 13.86 -9.35
CA ALA A 30 7.52 15.07 -9.21
C ALA A 30 8.91 14.71 -8.66
N ARG A 31 8.98 13.92 -7.60
CA ARG A 31 10.23 13.39 -7.05
C ARG A 31 11.03 12.59 -8.08
N LYS A 32 10.39 11.69 -8.81
CA LYS A 32 11.04 10.84 -9.82
C LYS A 32 11.69 11.66 -10.94
N TYR A 33 11.15 12.82 -11.27
CA TYR A 33 11.69 13.66 -12.35
C TYR A 33 12.37 14.93 -11.81
N SER A 34 12.64 14.99 -10.51
CA SER A 34 13.23 16.16 -9.84
C SER A 34 12.49 17.47 -10.13
N LEU A 35 11.16 17.40 -10.18
CA LEU A 35 10.28 18.53 -10.43
C LEU A 35 9.89 19.20 -9.11
N SER A 36 9.61 20.49 -9.19
CA SER A 36 8.89 21.21 -8.13
C SER A 36 7.46 20.71 -8.01
N PHE A 37 6.95 20.70 -6.78
CA PHE A 37 5.59 20.27 -6.46
C PHE A 37 4.97 21.20 -5.43
N CYS A 38 3.74 21.62 -5.69
CA CYS A 38 2.90 22.33 -4.74
C CYS A 38 1.44 21.95 -4.95
N GLN A 39 0.63 22.21 -3.92
CA GLN A 39 -0.79 21.87 -3.90
C GLN A 39 -1.61 23.10 -3.54
N ILE A 40 -2.74 23.28 -4.21
CA ILE A 40 -3.72 24.29 -3.86
C ILE A 40 -5.02 23.55 -3.56
N PHE A 41 -5.46 23.61 -2.31
CA PHE A 41 -6.73 23.02 -1.88
C PHE A 41 -7.79 24.12 -1.77
N LEU A 42 -8.83 24.01 -2.59
CA LEU A 42 -9.92 24.97 -2.63
C LEU A 42 -11.01 24.55 -1.64
N GLU A 43 -10.99 25.14 -0.45
CA GLU A 43 -11.99 24.89 0.57
C GLU A 43 -13.26 25.71 0.29
N CYS A 44 -14.39 25.01 0.14
CA CYS A 44 -15.68 25.62 -0.11
C CYS A 44 -16.75 25.00 0.79
N PRO A 45 -17.59 25.82 1.47
CA PRO A 45 -18.69 25.30 2.28
C PRO A 45 -19.64 24.42 1.47
N LEU A 46 -20.11 23.32 2.08
CA LEU A 46 -21.00 22.34 1.44
C LEU A 46 -22.22 22.98 0.78
N GLU A 47 -22.86 23.92 1.47
CA GLU A 47 -24.04 24.63 0.95
C GLU A 47 -23.74 25.39 -0.35
N CYS A 48 -22.58 26.04 -0.43
CA CYS A 48 -22.13 26.72 -1.64
C CYS A 48 -21.87 25.71 -2.77
N CYS A 49 -21.24 24.57 -2.46
CA CYS A 49 -21.00 23.50 -3.43
C CYS A 49 -22.31 22.94 -3.99
N LEU A 50 -23.32 22.69 -3.15
CA LEU A 50 -24.63 22.21 -3.54
C LEU A 50 -25.38 23.23 -4.40
N GLN A 51 -25.37 24.50 -3.99
CA GLN A 51 -25.99 25.58 -4.77
C GLN A 51 -25.35 25.69 -6.16
N ARG A 52 -24.01 25.69 -6.25
CA ARG A 52 -23.28 25.74 -7.53
C ARG A 52 -23.55 24.51 -8.38
N ASN A 53 -23.63 23.33 -7.76
CA ASN A 53 -23.91 22.08 -8.47
C ASN A 53 -25.25 22.11 -9.20
N ARG A 54 -26.31 22.61 -8.55
CA ARG A 54 -27.66 22.72 -9.14
C ARG A 54 -27.72 23.67 -10.34
N LEU A 55 -26.75 24.58 -10.47
CA LEU A 55 -26.63 25.51 -11.60
C LEU A 55 -25.81 24.93 -12.78
N ARG A 56 -25.18 23.76 -12.62
CA ARG A 56 -24.42 23.12 -13.69
C ARG A 56 -25.35 22.59 -14.79
N SER A 57 -24.84 22.54 -16.01
CA SER A 57 -25.55 21.90 -17.14
C SER A 57 -25.85 20.42 -16.87
N HIS A 58 -24.94 19.72 -16.18
CA HIS A 58 -25.08 18.33 -15.78
C HIS A 58 -24.76 18.20 -14.28
N PRO A 59 -25.75 18.39 -13.40
CA PRO A 59 -25.55 18.26 -11.97
C PRO A 59 -25.27 16.80 -11.58
N VAL A 60 -24.41 16.60 -10.60
CA VAL A 60 -24.27 15.30 -9.91
C VAL A 60 -25.29 15.21 -8.77
N PRO A 61 -25.65 14.01 -8.28
CA PRO A 61 -26.55 13.88 -7.13
C PRO A 61 -26.01 14.62 -5.90
N ASP A 62 -26.87 15.37 -5.21
CA ASP A 62 -26.49 16.13 -4.01
C ASP A 62 -25.86 15.22 -2.94
N GLN A 63 -26.36 13.99 -2.79
CA GLN A 63 -25.80 13.00 -1.85
C GLN A 63 -24.34 12.66 -2.16
N THR A 64 -23.94 12.65 -3.43
CA THR A 64 -22.55 12.42 -3.83
C THR A 64 -21.66 13.54 -3.30
N ILE A 65 -22.08 14.80 -3.44
CA ILE A 65 -21.32 15.96 -2.94
C ILE A 65 -21.26 15.95 -1.41
N SER A 66 -22.38 15.66 -0.72
CA SER A 66 -22.40 15.53 0.74
C SER A 66 -21.48 14.42 1.23
N LEU A 67 -21.47 13.27 0.55
CA LEU A 67 -20.55 12.17 0.87
C LEU A 67 -19.10 12.56 0.60
N MET A 68 -18.84 13.30 -0.48
CA MET A 68 -17.50 13.78 -0.77
C MET A 68 -17.00 14.72 0.32
N ALA A 69 -17.82 15.70 0.74
CA ALA A 69 -17.44 16.64 1.80
C ALA A 69 -17.09 15.97 3.13
N THR A 70 -17.66 14.79 3.43
CA THR A 70 -17.37 14.07 4.68
C THR A 70 -16.13 13.20 4.64
N LYS A 71 -15.63 12.80 3.45
CA LYS A 71 -14.43 11.94 3.35
C LYS A 71 -13.29 12.50 2.51
N ILE A 72 -13.41 13.70 1.94
CA ILE A 72 -12.29 14.34 1.26
C ILE A 72 -11.14 14.54 2.25
N GLU A 73 -9.96 14.06 1.89
CA GLU A 73 -8.79 14.11 2.76
C GLU A 73 -8.04 15.43 2.52
N ILE A 74 -8.18 16.39 3.42
CA ILE A 74 -7.51 17.70 3.35
C ILE A 74 -5.98 17.52 3.51
N PRO A 75 -5.13 18.26 2.78
CA PRO A 75 -3.68 18.24 3.00
C PRO A 75 -3.28 18.54 4.45
N ASP A 76 -2.36 17.76 5.01
CA ASP A 76 -1.90 17.87 6.40
C ASP A 76 -0.39 18.15 6.46
N LEU A 77 -0.06 19.44 6.59
CA LEU A 77 1.32 19.93 6.61
C LEU A 77 2.10 19.48 7.86
N GLN A 78 1.42 19.10 8.94
CA GLN A 78 2.07 18.69 10.19
C GLN A 78 2.45 17.22 10.16
N LYS A 79 1.56 16.38 9.62
CA LYS A 79 1.75 14.94 9.54
C LYS A 79 2.60 14.53 8.34
N ASN A 80 2.44 15.21 7.21
CA ASN A 80 3.01 14.81 5.93
C ASN A 80 4.05 15.85 5.46
N THR A 81 5.33 15.56 5.67
CA THR A 81 6.42 16.45 5.22
C THR A 81 6.42 16.71 3.71
N TRP A 82 5.89 15.78 2.91
CA TRP A 82 5.78 15.93 1.46
C TRP A 82 4.63 16.86 1.02
N GLU A 83 3.71 17.22 1.93
CA GLU A 83 2.63 18.19 1.69
C GLU A 83 2.99 19.61 2.15
N GLN A 84 4.26 19.89 2.52
CA GLN A 84 4.65 21.20 3.07
C GLN A 84 4.37 22.39 2.15
N HIS A 85 4.46 22.20 0.83
CA HIS A 85 4.08 23.22 -0.16
C HIS A 85 2.59 23.12 -0.52
N SER A 86 1.71 23.16 0.48
CA SER A 86 0.25 23.18 0.27
C SER A 86 -0.36 24.49 0.75
N LEU A 87 -1.24 25.07 -0.05
CA LEU A 87 -2.02 26.25 0.29
C LEU A 87 -3.50 25.89 0.33
N ILE A 88 -4.17 26.21 1.45
CA ILE A 88 -5.62 26.04 1.60
C ILE A 88 -6.28 27.40 1.38
N LEU A 89 -7.03 27.54 0.29
CA LEU A 89 -7.74 28.77 -0.06
C LEU A 89 -9.22 28.62 0.28
N LYS A 90 -9.77 29.54 1.06
CA LYS A 90 -11.20 29.57 1.36
C LYS A 90 -11.91 30.43 0.33
N ASN A 91 -13.14 30.05 -0.01
CA ASN A 91 -13.96 30.75 -1.01
C ASN A 91 -14.18 32.26 -0.75
N SER A 92 -13.95 32.77 0.46
CA SER A 92 -14.01 34.20 0.79
C SER A 92 -12.76 35.00 0.40
N ASP A 93 -11.64 34.32 0.15
CA ASP A 93 -10.31 34.96 0.15
C ASP A 93 -9.88 35.38 -1.27
N CYS A 94 -10.49 34.80 -2.30
CA CYS A 94 -10.22 35.14 -3.70
C CYS A 94 -11.02 36.39 -4.14
N THR A 95 -10.52 37.57 -3.76
CA THR A 95 -11.13 38.86 -4.12
C THR A 95 -10.32 39.68 -5.13
N SER A 96 -9.13 39.22 -5.55
CA SER A 96 -8.31 39.93 -6.55
C SER A 96 -7.59 38.98 -7.51
N GLU A 97 -7.30 39.47 -8.72
CA GLU A 97 -6.58 38.74 -9.78
C GLU A 97 -5.10 38.48 -9.44
N ASN A 98 -4.58 39.07 -8.35
CA ASN A 98 -3.21 38.92 -7.86
C ASN A 98 -3.21 38.33 -6.45
N ASP A 99 -3.56 37.04 -6.32
CA ASP A 99 -3.42 36.36 -5.04
C ASP A 99 -1.94 36.10 -4.74
N GLU A 100 -1.32 37.03 -4.00
CA GLU A 100 0.10 37.00 -3.63
C GLU A 100 0.50 35.66 -2.98
N GLN A 101 -0.44 34.99 -2.30
CA GLN A 101 -0.21 33.69 -1.69
C GLN A 101 0.09 32.60 -2.73
N ILE A 102 -0.63 32.59 -3.85
CA ILE A 102 -0.41 31.64 -4.94
C ILE A 102 0.94 31.91 -5.59
N ILE A 103 1.24 33.18 -5.87
CA ILE A 103 2.53 33.57 -6.48
C ILE A 103 3.69 33.18 -5.55
N SER A 104 3.56 33.45 -4.26
CA SER A 104 4.55 33.07 -3.24
C SER A 104 4.73 31.56 -3.15
N LEU A 105 3.65 30.79 -3.21
CA LEU A 105 3.70 29.33 -3.19
C LEU A 105 4.46 28.79 -4.42
N LEU A 106 4.14 29.29 -5.61
CA LEU A 106 4.78 28.87 -6.85
C LEU A 106 6.27 29.22 -6.85
N ALA A 107 6.64 30.43 -6.41
CA ALA A 107 8.05 30.83 -6.28
C ALA A 107 8.80 29.92 -5.30
N THR A 108 8.22 29.68 -4.11
CA THR A 108 8.82 28.81 -3.09
C THR A 108 9.01 27.37 -3.62
N ALA A 109 8.01 26.83 -4.32
CA ALA A 109 8.09 25.49 -4.88
C ALA A 109 9.16 25.39 -5.98
N LEU A 110 9.29 26.41 -6.84
CA LEU A 110 10.32 26.45 -7.89
C LEU A 110 11.75 26.48 -7.34
N GLU A 111 11.97 27.14 -6.21
CA GLU A 111 13.26 27.17 -5.52
C GLU A 111 13.58 25.84 -4.81
N ASN A 112 12.58 25.00 -4.56
CA ASN A 112 12.69 23.77 -3.78
C ASN A 112 12.18 22.54 -4.58
N PRO A 113 12.87 22.14 -5.67
CA PRO A 113 12.50 20.94 -6.42
C PRO A 113 12.60 19.68 -5.55
N VAL A 114 11.68 18.75 -5.75
CA VAL A 114 11.62 17.51 -4.96
C VAL A 114 12.74 16.59 -5.42
N GLN A 115 13.75 16.39 -4.59
CA GLN A 115 14.91 15.59 -4.97
C GLN A 115 14.60 14.09 -5.02
N GLN A 116 15.13 13.40 -6.03
CA GLN A 116 15.21 11.94 -6.05
C GLN A 116 16.01 11.48 -4.83
N ASN A 117 15.38 10.77 -3.89
CA ASN A 117 16.15 10.07 -2.87
C ASN A 117 16.81 8.85 -3.54
N GLU A 118 18.15 8.82 -3.60
CA GLU A 118 18.92 7.61 -3.94
C GLU A 118 18.68 6.46 -2.94
N GLU A 119 18.11 6.76 -1.76
CA GLU A 119 18.11 5.89 -0.57
C GLU A 119 16.97 4.85 -0.43
N ASN A 120 16.08 4.63 -1.40
CA ASN A 120 14.85 3.85 -1.11
C ASN A 120 14.47 2.72 -2.07
N THR A 121 15.30 2.38 -3.05
CA THR A 121 15.08 1.19 -3.89
C THR A 121 15.86 -0.01 -3.40
N GLU A 122 17.12 0.17 -2.99
CA GLU A 122 17.97 -0.95 -2.55
C GLU A 122 17.69 -1.34 -1.09
N GLN A 123 17.52 -0.37 -0.20
CA GLN A 123 17.27 -0.65 1.23
C GLN A 123 15.88 -1.27 1.46
N LYS A 124 14.85 -0.86 0.70
CA LYS A 124 13.51 -1.50 0.77
C LYS A 124 13.50 -2.92 0.22
N GLU A 125 14.31 -3.20 -0.79
CA GLU A 125 14.45 -4.57 -1.31
C GLU A 125 15.24 -5.43 -0.34
N ALA A 126 16.33 -4.90 0.24
CA ALA A 126 17.07 -5.56 1.30
C ALA A 126 16.20 -5.83 2.54
N ASP A 127 15.40 -4.87 2.97
CA ASP A 127 14.48 -5.01 4.10
C ASP A 127 13.33 -5.99 3.78
N ARG A 128 12.82 -6.02 2.53
CA ARG A 128 11.89 -7.07 2.07
C ARG A 128 12.53 -8.45 2.10
N VAL A 129 13.77 -8.58 1.64
CA VAL A 129 14.52 -9.84 1.65
C VAL A 129 14.81 -10.30 3.09
N LEU A 130 15.13 -9.38 4.01
CA LEU A 130 15.32 -9.65 5.43
C LEU A 130 14.01 -10.03 6.13
N CYS A 131 12.90 -9.36 5.84
CA CYS A 131 11.57 -9.72 6.32
C CYS A 131 11.12 -11.09 5.79
N ALA A 132 11.37 -11.39 4.51
CA ALA A 132 11.09 -12.69 3.91
C ALA A 132 11.95 -13.79 4.53
N ALA A 133 13.24 -13.53 4.79
CA ALA A 133 14.13 -14.46 5.49
C ALA A 133 13.66 -14.73 6.92
N SER A 134 13.20 -13.71 7.64
CA SER A 134 12.62 -13.84 8.98
C SER A 134 11.31 -14.66 8.97
N ALA A 135 10.40 -14.39 8.03
CA ALA A 135 9.14 -15.11 7.88
C ALA A 135 9.36 -16.60 7.50
N VAL A 136 10.26 -16.88 6.55
CA VAL A 136 10.62 -18.25 6.15
C VAL A 136 11.28 -19.00 7.30
N HIS A 137 12.12 -18.34 8.10
CA HIS A 137 12.74 -18.95 9.28
C HIS A 137 11.69 -19.30 10.36
N GLN A 138 10.74 -18.39 10.64
CA GLN A 138 9.63 -18.66 11.57
C GLN A 138 8.70 -19.78 11.07
N ALA A 139 8.43 -19.81 9.77
CA ALA A 139 7.68 -20.88 9.12
C ALA A 139 8.42 -22.22 9.22
N ASP A 140 9.73 -22.28 8.96
CA ASP A 140 10.55 -23.49 9.09
C ASP A 140 10.50 -24.04 10.52
N GLN A 141 10.68 -23.17 11.53
CA GLN A 141 10.64 -23.58 12.92
C GLN A 141 9.26 -24.14 13.30
N SER A 142 8.19 -23.52 12.82
CA SER A 142 6.82 -23.99 13.06
C SER A 142 6.54 -25.33 12.36
N CYS A 143 6.98 -25.49 11.12
CA CYS A 143 6.85 -26.75 10.38
C CYS A 143 7.56 -27.91 11.09
N ARG A 144 8.78 -27.68 11.61
CA ARG A 144 9.53 -28.70 12.36
C ARG A 144 8.79 -29.13 13.63
N ARG A 145 8.17 -28.20 14.34
CA ARG A 145 7.36 -28.51 15.53
C ARG A 145 6.15 -29.37 15.17
N LEU A 146 5.43 -29.01 14.10
CA LEU A 146 4.25 -29.74 13.63
C LEU A 146 4.59 -31.16 13.15
N ILE A 147 5.64 -31.32 12.36
CA ILE A 147 6.11 -32.65 11.92
C ILE A 147 6.55 -33.48 13.13
N SER A 148 7.26 -32.88 14.09
CA SER A 148 7.67 -33.61 15.29
C SER A 148 6.47 -34.08 16.12
N GLN A 149 5.39 -33.30 16.18
CA GLN A 149 4.16 -33.69 16.85
C GLN A 149 3.44 -34.79 16.07
N ALA A 150 3.26 -34.63 14.76
CA ALA A 150 2.66 -35.63 13.88
C ALA A 150 3.36 -37.00 13.98
N MET A 151 4.69 -37.01 14.00
CA MET A 151 5.49 -38.24 14.17
C MET A 151 5.31 -38.87 15.55
N LYS A 152 5.11 -38.08 16.61
CA LYS A 152 4.82 -38.60 17.96
C LYS A 152 3.42 -39.20 18.03
N ASP A 153 2.43 -38.53 17.44
CA ASP A 153 1.03 -38.96 17.46
C ASP A 153 0.85 -40.26 16.67
N ALA A 154 1.43 -40.33 15.47
CA ALA A 154 1.41 -41.54 14.65
C ALA A 154 2.15 -42.72 15.30
N LYS A 155 3.25 -42.45 16.04
CA LYS A 155 3.91 -43.48 16.85
C LYS A 155 3.02 -43.97 18.01
N GLY A 156 2.23 -43.08 18.61
CA GLY A 156 1.25 -43.43 19.64
C GLY A 156 0.08 -44.27 19.10
N GLN A 157 -0.16 -44.23 17.79
CA GLN A 157 -1.21 -44.99 17.09
C GLN A 157 -0.71 -46.33 16.51
N ASN A 158 0.50 -46.78 16.89
CA ASN A 158 1.09 -48.08 16.50
C ASN A 158 1.32 -48.28 14.99
N VAL A 159 1.56 -47.20 14.23
CA VAL A 159 1.95 -47.27 12.82
C VAL A 159 3.23 -48.08 12.64
N LEU A 160 3.31 -48.89 11.57
CA LEU A 160 4.44 -49.79 11.35
C LEU A 160 5.75 -49.01 11.12
N PRO A 161 6.93 -49.55 11.51
CA PRO A 161 8.21 -48.87 11.32
C PRO A 161 8.52 -48.52 9.85
N SER A 162 8.06 -49.31 8.89
CA SER A 162 8.18 -49.04 7.46
C SER A 162 7.32 -47.87 7.01
N GLU A 163 6.12 -47.73 7.57
CA GLU A 163 5.16 -46.67 7.29
C GLU A 163 5.57 -45.35 7.98
N MET A 164 6.17 -45.44 9.17
CA MET A 164 6.82 -44.32 9.84
C MET A 164 7.92 -43.67 9.00
N LYS A 165 8.68 -44.49 8.26
CA LYS A 165 9.71 -43.97 7.35
C LYS A 165 9.07 -43.23 6.17
N SER A 166 8.07 -43.83 5.53
CA SER A 166 7.35 -43.20 4.41
C SER A 166 6.64 -41.91 4.82
N LEU A 167 6.02 -41.89 6.00
CA LEU A 167 5.38 -40.70 6.56
C LEU A 167 6.39 -39.57 6.78
N ALA A 168 7.56 -39.87 7.34
CA ALA A 168 8.60 -38.88 7.55
C ALA A 168 9.11 -38.29 6.23
N GLU A 169 9.24 -39.10 5.19
CA GLU A 169 9.65 -38.66 3.84
C GLU A 169 8.58 -37.75 3.22
N GLU A 170 7.29 -38.11 3.32
CA GLU A 170 6.18 -37.31 2.77
C GLU A 170 6.02 -35.97 3.51
N LEU A 171 6.14 -35.95 4.84
CA LEU A 171 6.08 -34.73 5.65
C LEU A 171 7.27 -33.78 5.38
N ASN A 172 8.47 -34.31 5.18
CA ASN A 172 9.64 -33.49 4.85
C ASN A 172 9.55 -32.92 3.43
N ARG A 173 8.99 -33.67 2.47
CA ARG A 173 8.72 -33.17 1.12
C ARG A 173 7.70 -32.04 1.15
N LEU A 174 6.57 -32.22 1.84
CA LEU A 174 5.54 -31.18 1.98
C LEU A 174 6.10 -29.89 2.59
N LYS A 175 6.94 -30.01 3.61
CA LYS A 175 7.65 -28.87 4.20
C LYS A 175 8.56 -28.17 3.19
N ALA A 176 9.31 -28.91 2.38
CA ALA A 176 10.21 -28.32 1.38
C ALA A 176 9.41 -27.51 0.35
N GLU A 177 8.32 -28.07 -0.17
CA GLU A 177 7.42 -27.41 -1.13
C GLU A 177 6.78 -26.15 -0.52
N PHE A 178 6.30 -26.22 0.73
CA PHE A 178 5.72 -25.08 1.43
C PHE A 178 6.71 -23.94 1.66
N LEU A 179 7.95 -24.25 2.09
CA LEU A 179 8.99 -23.24 2.29
C LEU A 179 9.49 -22.65 0.98
N GLU A 180 9.47 -23.41 -0.11
CA GLU A 180 9.80 -22.91 -1.44
C GLU A 180 8.73 -21.94 -1.96
N GLY A 181 7.44 -22.26 -1.78
CA GLY A 181 6.34 -21.34 -2.09
C GLY A 181 6.44 -20.00 -1.36
N LEU A 182 6.79 -20.04 -0.07
CA LEU A 182 7.05 -18.83 0.74
C LEU A 182 8.24 -18.01 0.23
N ARG A 183 9.32 -18.65 -0.21
CA ARG A 183 10.50 -17.96 -0.76
C ARG A 183 10.22 -17.25 -2.09
N GLN A 184 9.30 -17.79 -2.89
CA GLN A 184 8.95 -17.24 -4.20
C GLN A 184 7.87 -16.14 -4.12
N GLY A 185 7.34 -15.81 -2.94
CA GLY A 185 6.25 -14.84 -2.78
C GLY A 185 4.92 -15.30 -3.36
N ASN A 186 4.81 -16.58 -3.73
CA ASN A 186 3.58 -17.19 -4.20
C ASN A 186 2.71 -17.47 -2.97
N ASN A 187 1.93 -16.47 -2.54
CA ASN A 187 0.73 -16.74 -1.77
C ASN A 187 -0.04 -17.80 -2.55
N LEU A 188 -0.17 -19.01 -1.99
CA LEU A 188 -0.84 -20.17 -2.59
C LEU A 188 -2.31 -19.82 -2.90
N LYS A 189 -2.52 -19.13 -4.01
CA LYS A 189 -3.78 -19.13 -4.74
C LYS A 189 -3.86 -20.48 -5.41
N ASN A 190 -4.38 -21.47 -4.70
CA ASN A 190 -5.16 -22.57 -5.24
C ASN A 190 -5.58 -23.52 -4.11
N GLN A 191 -6.66 -23.20 -3.41
CA GLN A 191 -7.95 -23.88 -3.63
C GLN A 191 -9.07 -23.27 -2.75
N MET A 192 -10.13 -22.85 -3.43
CA MET A 192 -11.48 -22.51 -2.98
C MET A 192 -11.74 -21.11 -2.38
N ASN A 193 -12.62 -20.38 -3.08
CA ASN A 193 -13.32 -19.14 -2.75
C ASN A 193 -13.51 -18.89 -1.24
N THR A 194 -13.17 -17.69 -0.75
CA THR A 194 -14.11 -16.61 -0.35
C THR A 194 -13.32 -15.36 0.06
N GLN A 195 -13.72 -14.20 -0.50
CA GLN A 195 -13.46 -12.81 -0.08
C GLN A 195 -12.03 -12.29 0.16
N ASN A 196 -11.66 -11.36 -0.72
CA ASN A 196 -10.77 -10.23 -0.50
C ASN A 196 -10.74 -9.75 0.96
N GLN A 197 -9.61 -9.96 1.62
CA GLN A 197 -9.09 -9.09 2.67
C GLN A 197 -7.56 -9.14 2.62
N CYS A 198 -6.97 -8.00 2.30
CA CYS A 198 -5.54 -7.75 2.40
C CYS A 198 -5.17 -7.67 3.88
N SER A 199 -4.90 -8.83 4.46
CA SER A 199 -4.31 -8.98 5.79
C SER A 199 -3.54 -10.29 5.81
N ASP A 200 -2.38 -10.30 5.14
CA ASP A 200 -1.38 -11.38 5.22
C ASP A 200 -0.79 -11.41 6.64
N SER A 201 -1.56 -11.94 7.58
CA SER A 201 -1.09 -12.30 8.91
C SER A 201 -0.39 -13.66 8.83
N PRO A 202 0.83 -13.83 9.41
CA PRO A 202 1.57 -15.10 9.45
C PRO A 202 0.75 -16.29 9.93
N THR A 203 -0.32 -16.03 10.69
CA THR A 203 -1.24 -17.03 11.25
C THR A 203 -2.03 -17.79 10.17
N SER A 204 -2.42 -17.12 9.07
CA SER A 204 -3.26 -17.73 8.03
C SER A 204 -2.48 -18.71 7.13
N VAL A 205 -1.17 -18.52 7.01
CA VAL A 205 -0.32 -19.37 6.15
C VAL A 205 0.08 -20.65 6.91
N ILE A 206 0.25 -20.56 8.24
CA ILE A 206 0.56 -21.70 9.10
C ILE A 206 -0.64 -22.65 9.25
N SER A 207 -1.88 -22.15 9.25
CA SER A 207 -3.08 -23.00 9.36
C SER A 207 -3.28 -23.89 8.13
N SER A 208 -2.94 -23.41 6.92
CA SER A 208 -2.98 -24.21 5.69
C SER A 208 -2.02 -25.41 5.78
N PHE A 209 -0.78 -25.16 6.24
CA PHE A 209 0.21 -26.22 6.42
C PHE A 209 -0.22 -27.24 7.49
N GLN A 210 -0.84 -26.80 8.59
CA GLN A 210 -1.38 -27.69 9.61
C GLN A 210 -2.44 -28.64 9.04
N GLN A 211 -3.33 -28.15 8.16
CA GLN A 211 -4.36 -28.97 7.53
C GLN A 211 -3.77 -30.02 6.58
N GLU A 212 -2.75 -29.65 5.79
CA GLU A 212 -2.08 -30.59 4.89
C GLU A 212 -1.30 -31.67 5.67
N VAL A 213 -0.63 -31.30 6.76
CA VAL A 213 0.03 -32.26 7.66
C VAL A 213 -0.98 -33.26 8.23
N ALA A 214 -2.16 -32.79 8.68
CA ALA A 214 -3.21 -33.67 9.19
C ALA A 214 -3.73 -34.63 8.09
N ASN A 215 -3.90 -34.15 6.86
CA ASN A 215 -4.31 -34.97 5.72
C ASN A 215 -3.28 -36.06 5.39
N VAL A 216 -1.98 -35.75 5.49
CA VAL A 216 -0.91 -36.73 5.27
C VAL A 216 -0.92 -37.78 6.38
N VAL A 217 -1.02 -37.38 7.66
CA VAL A 217 -1.05 -38.32 8.79
C VAL A 217 -2.24 -39.29 8.70
N ASN A 218 -3.43 -38.80 8.34
CA ASN A 218 -4.63 -39.64 8.17
C ASN A 218 -4.53 -40.72 7.08
N LYS A 219 -3.50 -40.70 6.22
CA LYS A 219 -3.26 -41.78 5.25
C LYS A 219 -2.57 -43.00 5.87
N TYR A 220 -1.91 -42.82 7.01
CA TYR A 220 -1.06 -43.83 7.66
C TYR A 220 -1.63 -44.32 9.00
N VAL A 221 -2.77 -43.75 9.43
CA VAL A 221 -3.49 -44.03 10.68
C VAL A 221 -4.84 -44.61 10.32
#